data_AF-A0A959KGK0-F1
#
_entry.id   AF-A0A959KGK0-F1
#
_cell.length_a   1.000
_cell.length_b   1.000
_cell.length_c   1.000
_cell.angle_alpha   90.00
_cell.angle_beta   90.00
_cell.angle_gamma   90.00
#
_symmetry.space_group_name_H-M   'P 1'
#
loop_
_entity.id
_entity.type
_entity.pdbx_description
1 polymer ?
#
loop_
_entity_poly.entity_id
_entity_poly.type
_entity_poly.pdbx_seq_one_letter_code
_entity_poly.pdbx_strand_id
1 'polypeptide(L)' 'MTPTDTIRALAGDLAVFQDLLKDLPEDLYLWKPQPGKWCLLEVVCHLYDEEREDFRARVRHTLETPDQPMPP' A
#
# COMPACT_ATOMS: atom_id res chain seq x y z
N MET A 1 2.30 4.23 20.92
CA MET A 1 2.93 4.14 19.60
C MET A 1 3.50 5.51 19.26
N THR A 2 4.81 5.62 19.14
CA THR A 2 5.50 6.87 18.78
C THR A 2 5.71 6.97 17.27
N PRO A 3 6.01 8.15 16.70
CA PRO A 3 6.36 8.27 15.29
C PRO A 3 7.52 7.35 14.88
N THR A 4 8.51 7.17 15.76
CA THR A 4 9.64 6.26 15.54
C THR A 4 9.21 4.79 15.49
N ASP A 5 8.22 4.40 16.31
CA ASP A 5 7.68 3.03 16.27
C ASP A 5 6.99 2.77 14.92
N THR A 6 6.20 3.73 14.43
CA THR A 6 5.52 3.63 13.13
C THR A 6 6.53 3.55 11.98
N ILE A 7 7.56 4.41 11.96
CA ILE A 7 8.61 4.37 10.92
C ILE A 7 9.31 3.01 10.91
N ARG A 8 9.62 2.45 12.10
CA ARG A 8 10.26 1.14 12.19
C ARG A 8 9.35 0.02 11.67
N ALA A 9 8.05 0.07 11.97
CA ALA A 9 7.09 -0.89 11.45
C ALA A 9 7.01 -0.84 9.92
N LEU A 10 6.80 0.35 9.34
CA LEU A 10 6.72 0.55 7.90
C LEU A 10 8.00 0.12 7.17
N ALA A 11 9.17 0.34 7.77
CA ALA A 11 10.44 -0.11 7.21
C ALA A 11 10.56 -1.64 7.12
N GLY A 12 9.86 -2.39 7.99
CA GLY A 12 9.82 -3.85 7.99
C GLY A 12 8.80 -4.46 7.03
N ASP A 13 7.78 -3.70 6.63
CA ASP A 13 6.64 -4.23 5.86
C ASP A 13 7.05 -4.78 4.49
N LEU A 14 8.09 -4.23 3.84
CA LEU A 14 8.58 -4.75 2.56
C LEU A 14 8.97 -6.23 2.66
N ALA A 15 9.63 -6.64 3.75
CA ALA A 15 10.00 -8.03 3.97
C ALA A 15 8.75 -8.91 4.16
N VAL A 16 7.74 -8.40 4.88
CA VAL A 16 6.46 -9.08 5.08
C VAL A 16 5.74 -9.30 3.75
N PHE A 17 5.68 -8.29 2.87
CA PHE A 17 5.09 -8.45 1.54
C PHE A 17 5.85 -9.48 0.69
N GLN A 18 7.18 -9.47 0.73
CA GLN A 18 7.99 -10.44 0.01
C GLN A 18 7.72 -11.86 0.52
N ASP A 19 7.76 -12.08 1.83
CA ASP A 19 7.54 -13.39 2.43
C ASP A 19 6.12 -13.94 2.17
N LEU A 20 5.12 -13.07 2.07
CA LEU A 20 3.73 -13.45 1.81
C LEU A 20 3.42 -13.68 0.33
N LEU A 21 4.06 -12.93 -0.59
CA LEU A 21 3.61 -12.83 -1.98
C LEU A 21 4.60 -13.36 -3.01
N LYS A 22 5.85 -13.60 -2.62
CA LYS A 22 6.87 -14.07 -3.54
C LYS A 22 6.60 -15.52 -3.94
N ASP A 23 6.88 -15.84 -5.20
CA ASP A 23 6.81 -17.19 -5.77
C ASP A 23 5.42 -17.87 -5.67
N LEU A 24 4.34 -17.07 -5.54
CA LEU A 24 2.98 -17.57 -5.64
C LEU A 24 2.66 -18.01 -7.08
N PRO A 25 1.93 -19.12 -7.27
CA PRO A 25 1.56 -19.57 -8.60
C PRO A 25 0.49 -18.64 -9.21
N GLU A 26 0.50 -18.55 -10.54
CA GLU A 26 -0.31 -17.59 -11.29
C GLU A 26 -1.81 -17.75 -11.08
N ASP A 27 -2.28 -19.00 -11.06
CA ASP A 27 -3.68 -19.31 -10.81
C ASP A 27 -4.16 -18.81 -9.44
N LEU A 28 -3.29 -18.81 -8.43
CA LEU A 28 -3.62 -18.33 -7.09
C LEU A 28 -3.79 -16.80 -7.05
N TYR A 29 -2.86 -16.04 -7.62
CA TYR A 29 -2.94 -14.57 -7.51
C TYR A 29 -3.92 -13.94 -8.51
N LEU A 30 -4.31 -14.68 -9.55
CA LEU A 30 -5.40 -14.28 -10.48
C LEU A 30 -6.77 -14.81 -10.06
N TRP A 31 -6.86 -15.71 -9.09
CA TRP A 31 -8.14 -16.22 -8.60
C TRP A 31 -8.98 -15.12 -7.95
N LYS A 32 -10.26 -15.06 -8.34
CA LYS A 32 -11.26 -14.18 -7.73
C LYS A 32 -12.21 -15.01 -6.86
N PRO A 33 -12.48 -14.60 -5.61
CA PRO A 33 -13.33 -15.37 -4.70
C PRO A 33 -14.80 -15.42 -5.12
N GLN A 34 -15.27 -14.38 -5.82
CA GLN A 34 -16.64 -14.28 -6.36
C GLN A 34 -16.68 -13.18 -7.42
N PRO A 35 -17.73 -13.12 -8.27
CA PRO A 35 -17.91 -12.02 -9.22
C PRO A 35 -17.88 -10.65 -8.53
N GLY A 36 -17.13 -9.71 -9.12
CA GLY A 36 -17.00 -8.34 -8.62
C GLY A 36 -16.07 -8.16 -7.42
N LYS A 37 -15.39 -9.20 -6.93
CA LYS A 37 -14.31 -9.07 -5.93
C LYS A 37 -12.94 -9.04 -6.59
N TRP A 38 -11.99 -8.48 -5.86
CA TRP A 38 -10.60 -8.41 -6.28
C TRP A 38 -9.90 -9.76 -6.13
N CYS A 39 -9.02 -10.07 -7.06
CA CYS A 39 -7.99 -11.08 -6.86
C CYS A 39 -6.82 -10.50 -6.07
N LEU A 40 -5.89 -11.36 -5.64
CA LEU A 40 -4.73 -10.93 -4.88
C LEU A 40 -3.88 -9.90 -5.64
N LEU A 41 -3.67 -10.10 -6.95
CA LEU A 41 -2.92 -9.15 -7.78
C LEU A 41 -3.55 -7.75 -7.77
N GLU A 42 -4.87 -7.66 -7.92
CA GLU A 42 -5.59 -6.39 -7.89
C GLU A 42 -5.48 -5.71 -6.52
N VAL A 43 -5.51 -6.47 -5.42
CA VAL A 43 -5.27 -5.92 -4.07
C VAL A 43 -3.85 -5.32 -3.98
N VAL A 44 -2.82 -6.04 -4.45
CA VAL A 44 -1.43 -5.57 -4.38
C VAL A 44 -1.22 -4.33 -5.25
N CYS A 45 -1.78 -4.28 -6.47
CA CYS A 45 -1.74 -3.10 -7.32
C CYS A 45 -2.39 -1.89 -6.64
N HIS A 46 -3.57 -2.08 -6.03
CA HIS A 46 -4.24 -1.01 -5.31
C HIS A 46 -3.39 -0.49 -4.14
N LEU A 47 -2.78 -1.37 -3.34
CA LEU A 47 -1.89 -0.95 -2.24
C LEU A 47 -0.69 -0.14 -2.75
N TYR A 48 -0.13 -0.53 -3.91
CA TYR A 48 0.95 0.23 -4.55
C TYR A 48 0.51 1.63 -4.98
N ASP A 49 -0.69 1.73 -5.57
CA ASP A 49 -1.25 3.02 -5.99
C ASP A 49 -1.52 3.92 -4.77
N GLU A 50 -2.11 3.38 -3.71
CA GLU A 50 -2.38 4.09 -2.46
C GLU A 50 -1.10 4.62 -1.81
N GLU A 51 -0.05 3.80 -1.67
CA GLU A 51 1.22 4.24 -1.09
C GLU A 51 1.87 5.34 -1.94
N ARG A 52 1.77 5.23 -3.26
CA ARG A 52 2.47 6.13 -4.17
C ARG A 52 1.75 7.46 -4.38
N GLU A 53 0.44 7.40 -4.60
CA GLU A 53 -0.39 8.51 -5.07
C GLU A 53 -1.29 9.10 -3.98
N ASP A 54 -1.64 8.33 -2.93
CA ASP A 54 -2.47 8.83 -1.83
C ASP A 54 -1.63 9.10 -0.57
N PHE A 55 -1.22 8.07 0.18
CA PHE A 55 -0.64 8.24 1.52
C PHE A 55 0.61 9.12 1.52
N ARG A 56 1.60 8.79 0.68
CA ARG A 56 2.83 9.57 0.60
C ARG A 56 2.58 11.00 0.11
N ALA A 57 1.67 11.17 -0.86
CA ALA A 57 1.35 12.47 -1.40
C ALA A 57 0.68 13.36 -0.33
N ARG A 58 -0.30 12.82 0.41
CA ARG A 58 -0.98 13.53 1.49
C ARG A 58 -0.05 13.84 2.66
N VAL A 59 0.78 12.88 3.10
CA VAL A 59 1.77 13.12 4.16
C VAL A 59 2.72 14.24 3.76
N ARG A 60 3.22 14.22 2.52
CA ARG A 60 4.10 15.28 2.03
C ARG A 60 3.40 16.64 2.00
N HIS A 61 2.18 16.69 1.46
CA HIS A 61 1.38 17.93 1.43
C HIS A 61 1.16 18.50 2.84
N THR A 62 0.78 17.65 3.80
CA THR A 62 0.56 18.06 5.18
C THR A 62 1.84 18.62 5.83
N LEU A 63 3.01 18.06 5.53
CA LEU A 63 4.27 18.48 6.13
C LEU A 63 4.90 19.69 5.44
N GLU A 64 4.80 19.79 4.12
CA GLU A 64 5.53 20.77 3.31
C GLU A 64 4.66 21.96 2.89
N THR A 65 3.35 21.75 2.69
CA THR A 65 2.41 22.76 2.17
C THR A 65 1.09 22.80 2.94
N PRO A 66 1.11 22.91 4.29
CA PRO A 66 -0.09 22.76 5.13
C PRO A 66 -1.17 23.82 4.88
N ASP A 67 -0.78 25.04 4.45
CA ASP A 67 -1.71 26.15 4.21
C ASP A 67 -2.35 26.11 2.81
N GLN A 68 -1.92 25.19 1.94
CA GLN A 68 -2.48 25.03 0.60
C GLN A 68 -3.65 24.02 0.63
N PRO A 69 -4.67 24.18 -0.24
CA PRO A 69 -5.75 23.20 -0.33
C PRO A 69 -5.19 21.83 -0.73
N MET A 70 -5.71 20.77 -0.13
CA MET A 70 -5.31 19.40 -0.44
C MET A 70 -5.67 19.08 -1.91
N PRO A 71 -4.71 18.57 -2.71
CA PRO A 71 -5.00 18.09 -4.05
C PRO A 71 -6.08 16.99 -4.03
N PRO A 72 -6.89 16.88 -5.10
CA PRO A 72 -7.91 15.84 -5.21
C PRO A 72 -7.32 14.43 -5.08
#